data_AF-Q6FKA2-F1
#
_entry.id   AF-Q6FKA2-F1
#
_cell.length_a   1.000
_cell.length_b   1.000
_cell.length_c   1.000
_cell.angle_alpha   90.00
_cell.angle_beta   90.00
_cell.angle_gamma   90.00
#
_symmetry.space_group_name_H-M   'P 1'
#
loop_
_entity.id
_entity.type
_entity.pdbx_description
1 polymer ?
#
loop_
_entity_poly.entity_id
_entity_poly.type
_entity_poly.pdbx_seq_one_letter_code
_entity_poly.pdbx_strand_id
1 'polypeptide(L)'
;MMLSRVSARLPRCLIAHSRRLYSMTPQFDESEMFGEKLEGKPYKAKRLNKFDYDWTKDVKHQASQEEIESRYVKMMKLNAIFKGLGLFVLIGGGATLYLSWPNIKSKYIMLGKSNQLPSDGSEAIFAKKEPVLVGNVSKEGTHVLMFGQMNKSTIPKAIKEAFNKELKDLIILDDKKKCLGVDQAGNLVDILSDDVILRGQKLEQLKLSGKTIYALNKDGKILIIPVGHIDNLSKYLDYHRSWLFPWRKYPVYNNQIDINHVFNTRKGEKKISQFDVGKDHLVLISNHGKAYTCSTDGSDGNKESFGQFGIPYFSKFDTFPVAHELHEIEMLNNSFDQSGKVISKSIEQVACGDYHTLARDSLGNLYSFGWNRFGQLAMPISYKSESIPYPKIINGAFNAHFPGANALDIKCIDLNCSAETSYVTMKASPKSGHIVGESKKAIDMNKEHYFAFGNGLEGELGNGIYKNSQQEPTRIKFENAKPVGDIKVKQWYTGPHHVICKLDDGRLVAWGRNDSGQLGIGKKIKQSKPTNVPAVLLQGQSKKLSDLSETIITLNPNERVFTSSSTSCIYNY
;
A
#
# COMPACT_ATOMS: atom_id res chain seq x y z
N MET A 1 5.48 91.65 -21.65
CA MET A 1 4.52 91.69 -20.51
C MET A 1 3.44 90.66 -20.80
N MET A 2 2.95 89.98 -19.76
CA MET A 2 2.03 88.82 -19.73
C MET A 2 2.69 87.45 -19.52
N LEU A 3 2.65 87.12 -18.23
CA LEU A 3 3.01 85.93 -17.48
C LEU A 3 1.95 84.81 -17.58
N SER A 4 2.43 83.57 -17.39
CA SER A 4 1.78 82.45 -16.69
C SER A 4 0.57 81.78 -17.39
N ARG A 5 0.32 80.47 -17.33
CA ARG A 5 0.72 79.36 -16.45
C ARG A 5 0.40 78.08 -17.22
N VAL A 6 1.38 77.20 -17.41
CA VAL A 6 1.13 75.81 -17.82
C VAL A 6 0.88 75.00 -16.56
N SER A 7 -0.32 74.42 -16.44
CA SER A 7 -0.71 73.60 -15.29
C SER A 7 -0.02 72.24 -15.33
N ALA A 8 0.91 72.01 -14.40
CA ALA A 8 1.45 70.68 -14.13
C ALA A 8 0.35 69.78 -13.50
N ARG A 9 0.01 68.68 -14.17
CA ARG A 9 -0.74 67.56 -13.55
C ARG A 9 0.27 66.53 -13.02
N LEU A 10 0.48 66.54 -11.71
CA LEU A 10 1.11 65.44 -10.98
C LEU A 10 0.18 64.21 -10.99
N PRO A 11 0.70 62.98 -11.18
CA PRO A 11 -0.11 61.78 -11.01
C PRO A 11 -0.47 61.60 -9.53
N ARG A 12 -1.76 61.40 -9.25
CA ARG A 12 -2.28 61.10 -7.91
C ARG A 12 -1.62 59.81 -7.40
N CYS A 13 -0.82 59.97 -6.34
CA CYS A 13 -0.36 58.88 -5.49
C CYS A 13 -1.58 58.24 -4.83
N LEU A 14 -2.03 57.10 -5.36
CA LEU A 14 -2.98 56.24 -4.67
C LEU A 14 -2.24 55.59 -3.50
N ILE A 15 -2.47 56.13 -2.30
CA ILE A 15 -2.11 55.48 -1.04
C ILE A 15 -2.93 54.20 -0.97
N ALA A 16 -2.35 53.10 -1.45
CA ALA A 16 -2.88 51.78 -1.21
C ALA A 16 -2.74 51.50 0.29
N HIS A 17 -3.83 51.69 1.04
CA HIS A 17 -3.94 51.10 2.36
C HIS A 17 -3.75 49.59 2.22
N SER A 18 -2.62 49.10 2.73
CA SER A 18 -2.40 47.68 2.96
C SER A 18 -3.46 47.21 3.95
N ARG A 19 -4.61 46.75 3.45
CA ARG A 19 -5.48 45.89 4.25
C ARG A 19 -4.66 44.64 4.55
N ARG A 20 -4.18 44.53 5.79
CA ARG A 20 -3.76 43.24 6.36
C ARG A 20 -4.89 42.26 6.06
N LEU A 21 -4.64 41.35 5.13
CA LEU A 21 -5.43 40.14 5.01
C LEU A 21 -5.31 39.45 6.38
N TYR A 22 -6.43 39.33 7.09
CA TYR A 22 -6.52 38.53 8.29
C TYR A 22 -6.28 37.06 7.89
N SER A 23 -5.02 36.66 7.82
CA SER A 23 -4.60 35.28 7.57
C SER A 23 -4.19 34.63 8.90
N MET A 24 -5.09 34.59 9.90
CA MET A 24 -4.94 33.76 11.10
C MET A 24 -6.29 33.53 11.79
N THR A 25 -7.34 33.20 11.04
CA THR A 25 -8.41 32.40 11.62
C THR A 25 -7.95 30.95 11.56
N PRO A 26 -7.92 30.18 12.65
CA PRO A 26 -7.76 28.73 12.55
C PRO A 26 -8.87 28.23 11.62
N GLN A 27 -8.49 27.70 10.45
CA GLN A 27 -9.41 26.91 9.65
C GLN A 27 -9.65 25.65 10.46
N PHE A 28 -10.72 25.65 11.26
CA PHE A 28 -11.21 24.44 11.88
C PHE A 28 -11.56 23.49 10.75
N ASP A 29 -11.01 22.28 10.83
CA ASP A 29 -11.41 21.19 9.95
C ASP A 29 -12.92 20.95 10.15
N GLU A 30 -13.68 20.72 9.10
CA GLU A 30 -15.14 20.52 9.20
C GLU A 30 -15.47 19.38 10.18
N SER A 31 -14.58 18.37 10.24
CA SER A 31 -14.63 17.25 11.16
C SER A 31 -14.42 17.66 12.63
N GLU A 32 -13.63 18.69 12.91
CA GLU A 32 -13.46 19.24 14.27
C GLU A 32 -14.72 19.99 14.72
N MET A 33 -15.42 20.68 13.80
CA MET A 33 -16.72 21.30 14.08
C MET A 33 -17.84 20.28 14.30
N PHE A 34 -17.74 19.08 13.71
CA PHE A 34 -18.66 17.97 13.95
C PHE A 34 -18.43 17.32 15.32
N GLY A 35 -17.17 17.15 15.73
CA GLY A 35 -16.81 16.56 17.04
C GLY A 35 -17.46 17.27 18.22
N GLU A 36 -17.43 18.61 18.25
CA GLU A 36 -18.05 19.40 19.32
C GLU A 36 -19.58 19.25 19.39
N LYS A 37 -20.25 18.99 18.26
CA LYS A 37 -21.71 18.85 18.20
C LYS A 37 -22.20 17.45 18.57
N LEU A 38 -21.36 16.43 18.34
CA LEU A 38 -21.63 15.05 18.76
C LEU A 38 -21.48 14.89 20.28
N GLU A 39 -20.52 15.60 20.87
CA GLU A 39 -20.31 15.66 22.31
C GLU A 39 -21.25 16.69 22.98
N GLY A 40 -22.56 16.44 22.96
CA GLY A 40 -23.56 17.26 23.67
C GLY A 40 -23.44 17.26 25.21
N LYS A 41 -22.30 16.84 25.79
CA LYS A 41 -22.04 16.84 27.23
C LYS A 41 -20.74 17.59 27.52
N PRO A 42 -20.77 18.66 28.34
CA PRO A 42 -19.53 19.32 28.73
C PRO A 42 -18.62 18.34 29.45
N TYR A 43 -17.38 18.22 28.99
CA TYR A 43 -16.33 17.45 29.65
C TYR A 43 -16.11 17.99 31.07
N LYS A 44 -16.62 17.28 32.07
CA LYS A 44 -16.31 17.53 33.48
C LYS A 44 -14.99 16.83 33.78
N ALA A 45 -13.89 17.58 33.73
CA ALA A 45 -12.62 17.11 34.26
C ALA A 45 -12.82 16.65 35.71
N LYS A 46 -12.67 15.35 35.99
CA LYS A 46 -12.56 14.87 37.36
C LYS A 46 -11.23 15.38 37.89
N ARG A 47 -11.25 16.49 38.64
CA ARG A 47 -10.17 16.82 39.55
C ARG A 47 -10.10 15.69 40.57
N LEU A 48 -9.16 14.76 40.37
CA LEU A 48 -8.74 13.88 41.43
C LEU A 48 -8.16 14.78 42.53
N ASN A 49 -8.73 14.67 43.73
CA ASN A 49 -8.22 15.36 44.89
C ASN A 49 -6.75 14.97 45.08
N LYS A 50 -5.94 15.99 45.33
CA LYS A 50 -4.53 15.90 45.66
C LYS A 50 -4.38 15.09 46.95
N PHE A 51 -3.35 14.24 46.98
CA PHE A 51 -2.90 13.37 48.08
C PHE A 51 -3.57 11.99 48.15
N ASP A 52 -2.90 11.00 47.54
CA ASP A 52 -2.43 9.78 48.21
C ASP A 52 -1.66 8.91 47.20
N TYR A 53 -0.36 9.21 47.05
CA TYR A 53 0.61 8.25 46.53
C TYR A 53 1.41 7.75 47.73
N ASP A 54 0.85 6.74 48.41
CA ASP A 54 1.57 6.02 49.45
C ASP A 54 2.43 4.95 48.78
N TRP A 55 3.74 5.21 48.67
CA TRP A 55 4.72 4.31 48.08
C TRP A 55 5.13 3.17 49.02
N THR A 56 4.26 2.77 49.95
CA THR A 56 4.59 1.71 50.91
C THR A 56 3.43 0.75 51.14
N LYS A 57 3.41 -0.36 50.39
CA LYS A 57 3.15 -1.74 50.85
C LYS A 57 2.94 -2.69 49.67
N ASP A 58 4.03 -3.26 49.19
CA ASP A 58 4.04 -4.61 48.61
C ASP A 58 5.08 -5.45 49.38
N VAL A 59 4.66 -5.95 50.55
CA VAL A 59 5.45 -6.79 51.48
C VAL A 59 5.47 -8.26 50.99
N LYS A 60 5.77 -8.50 49.71
CA LYS A 60 5.97 -9.86 49.17
C LYS A 60 7.28 -10.08 48.39
N HIS A 61 8.18 -9.10 48.35
CA HIS A 61 9.49 -9.23 47.68
C HIS A 61 10.69 -8.89 48.58
N GLN A 62 10.64 -9.22 49.88
CA GLN A 62 11.81 -9.13 50.78
C GLN A 62 12.64 -10.42 50.87
N ALA A 63 12.37 -11.40 50.00
CA ALA A 63 13.31 -12.46 49.68
C ALA A 63 13.76 -12.25 48.23
N SER A 64 14.95 -11.71 48.02
CA SER A 64 15.80 -11.96 46.83
C SER A 64 16.97 -10.99 46.65
N GLN A 65 17.22 -9.99 47.52
CA GLN A 65 18.44 -9.18 47.35
C GLN A 65 19.72 -10.01 47.54
N GLU A 66 19.77 -10.88 48.56
CA GLU A 66 20.88 -11.83 48.74
C GLU A 66 20.95 -12.89 47.61
N GLU A 67 19.80 -13.32 47.08
CA GLU A 67 19.79 -14.25 45.93
C GLU A 67 20.27 -13.57 44.64
N ILE A 68 19.89 -12.32 44.40
CA ILE A 68 20.31 -11.52 43.25
C ILE A 68 21.81 -11.26 43.34
N GLU A 69 22.34 -10.90 44.51
CA GLU A 69 23.78 -10.73 44.73
C GLU A 69 24.54 -12.05 44.53
N SER A 70 24.02 -13.17 45.05
CA SER A 70 24.64 -14.48 44.84
C SER A 70 24.67 -14.89 43.37
N ARG A 71 23.64 -14.56 42.59
CA ARG A 71 23.57 -14.77 41.14
C ARG A 71 24.54 -13.86 40.41
N TYR A 72 24.68 -12.61 40.84
CA TYR A 72 25.62 -11.65 40.25
C TYR A 72 27.08 -12.09 40.48
N VAL A 73 27.42 -12.56 41.68
CA VAL A 73 28.75 -13.10 42.00
C VAL A 73 29.04 -14.37 41.20
N LYS A 74 28.06 -15.27 41.05
CA LYS A 74 28.18 -16.47 40.19
C LYS A 74 28.40 -16.09 38.72
N MET A 75 27.66 -15.11 38.21
CA MET A 75 27.83 -14.58 36.84
C MET A 75 29.20 -13.93 36.63
N MET A 76 29.71 -13.16 37.60
CA MET A 76 31.05 -12.57 37.51
C MET A 76 32.15 -13.63 37.47
N LYS A 77 32.06 -14.68 38.30
CA LYS A 77 33.00 -15.82 38.27
C LYS A 77 32.94 -16.58 36.94
N LEU A 78 31.74 -16.79 36.40
CA LEU A 78 31.55 -17.42 35.10
C LEU A 78 32.19 -16.59 33.97
N ASN A 79 32.00 -15.27 33.99
CA ASN A 79 32.54 -14.36 32.98
C ASN A 79 34.07 -14.27 33.05
N ALA A 80 34.66 -14.38 34.24
CA ALA A 80 36.12 -14.47 34.43
C ALA A 80 36.67 -15.80 33.87
N ILE A 81 35.97 -16.92 34.09
CA ILE A 81 36.34 -18.22 33.50
C ILE A 81 36.25 -18.16 31.97
N PHE A 82 35.20 -17.57 31.40
CA PHE A 82 35.04 -17.41 29.95
C PHE A 82 36.11 -16.50 29.33
N LYS A 83 36.51 -15.42 30.03
CA LYS A 83 37.62 -14.56 29.59
C LYS A 83 38.97 -15.28 29.67
N GLY A 84 39.18 -16.11 30.70
CA GLY A 84 40.38 -16.95 30.83
C GLY A 84 40.45 -18.05 29.75
N LEU A 85 39.33 -18.73 29.47
CA LEU A 85 39.24 -19.76 28.44
C LEU A 85 39.38 -19.17 27.03
N GLY A 86 38.79 -18.00 26.78
CA GLY A 86 38.94 -17.27 25.52
C GLY A 86 40.39 -16.87 25.23
N LEU A 87 41.16 -16.51 26.25
CA LEU A 87 42.58 -16.21 26.12
C LEU A 87 43.42 -17.46 25.79
N PHE A 88 43.12 -18.60 26.42
CA PHE A 88 43.81 -19.86 26.13
C PHE A 88 43.51 -20.41 24.73
N VAL A 89 42.27 -20.26 24.24
CA VAL A 89 41.90 -20.66 22.87
C VAL A 89 42.53 -19.74 21.82
N LEU A 90 42.64 -18.43 22.10
CA LEU A 90 43.31 -17.48 21.21
C LEU A 90 44.83 -17.71 21.12
N ILE A 91 45.49 -18.05 22.23
CA ILE A 91 46.93 -18.31 22.25
C ILE A 91 47.27 -19.70 21.67
N GLY A 92 46.46 -20.73 21.96
CA GLY A 92 46.67 -22.09 21.44
C GLY A 92 46.23 -22.30 19.99
N GLY A 93 45.07 -21.76 19.59
CA GLY A 93 44.53 -21.85 18.23
C GLY A 93 45.21 -20.88 17.26
N GLY A 94 45.61 -19.70 17.73
CA GLY A 94 46.35 -18.72 16.94
C GLY A 94 47.77 -19.18 16.61
N ALA A 95 48.48 -19.79 17.57
CA ALA A 95 49.83 -20.30 17.35
C ALA A 95 49.88 -21.49 16.37
N THR A 96 48.87 -22.36 16.38
CA THR A 96 48.78 -23.50 15.45
C THR A 96 48.42 -23.07 14.02
N LEU A 97 47.58 -22.04 13.85
CA LEU A 97 47.32 -21.41 12.54
C LEU A 97 48.52 -20.59 12.03
N TYR A 98 49.24 -19.92 12.92
CA TYR A 98 50.43 -19.13 12.55
C TYR A 98 51.62 -20.01 12.16
N LEU A 99 51.86 -21.11 12.88
CA LEU A 99 52.94 -22.07 12.56
C LEU A 99 52.64 -22.92 11.32
N SER A 100 51.37 -23.08 10.94
CA SER A 100 50.96 -23.76 9.69
C SER A 100 50.83 -22.81 8.49
N TRP A 101 50.92 -21.50 8.70
CA TRP A 101 50.87 -20.47 7.65
C TRP A 101 51.90 -20.68 6.52
N PRO A 102 53.16 -21.12 6.77
CA PRO A 102 54.12 -21.40 5.69
C PRO A 102 53.69 -22.55 4.76
N ASN A 103 53.03 -23.57 5.32
CA ASN A 103 52.56 -24.74 4.56
C ASN A 103 51.27 -24.47 3.77
N ILE A 104 50.43 -23.55 4.25
CA ILE A 104 49.24 -23.08 3.51
C ILE A 104 49.66 -22.17 2.35
N LYS A 105 50.67 -21.32 2.58
CA LYS A 105 51.25 -20.47 1.53
C LYS A 105 51.94 -21.30 0.44
N SER A 106 52.62 -22.40 0.79
CA SER A 106 53.22 -23.30 -0.21
C SER A 106 52.17 -24.04 -1.04
N LYS A 107 51.04 -24.47 -0.46
CA LYS A 107 49.92 -25.04 -1.23
C LYS A 107 49.28 -24.02 -2.19
N TYR A 108 49.09 -22.77 -1.76
CA TYR A 108 48.56 -21.70 -2.62
C TYR A 108 49.57 -21.24 -3.69
N ILE A 109 50.87 -21.24 -3.39
CA ILE A 109 51.93 -20.85 -4.34
C ILE A 109 52.28 -21.98 -5.31
N MET A 110 52.20 -23.25 -4.91
CA MET A 110 52.40 -24.41 -5.80
C MET A 110 51.23 -24.63 -6.76
N LEU A 111 49.99 -24.30 -6.35
CA LEU A 111 48.84 -24.20 -7.26
C LEU A 111 48.92 -22.98 -8.21
N GLY A 112 49.81 -22.04 -7.94
CA GLY A 112 50.02 -20.82 -8.74
C GLY A 112 51.26 -20.81 -9.63
N LYS A 113 52.07 -21.89 -9.68
CA LYS A 113 53.36 -21.90 -10.41
C LYS A 113 53.65 -23.09 -11.32
N SER A 114 52.65 -23.90 -11.68
CA SER A 114 52.75 -24.75 -12.88
C SER A 114 51.51 -24.55 -13.74
N ASN A 115 51.60 -23.58 -14.66
CA ASN A 115 51.04 -23.67 -16.00
C ASN A 115 51.55 -22.45 -16.76
N GLN A 116 52.47 -22.69 -17.69
CA GLN A 116 52.54 -21.86 -18.89
C GLN A 116 51.17 -21.98 -19.56
N LEU A 117 50.33 -20.97 -19.36
CA LEU A 117 49.05 -20.86 -20.05
C LEU A 117 49.32 -20.35 -21.47
N PRO A 118 48.74 -20.96 -22.51
CA PRO A 118 48.59 -20.32 -23.81
C PRO A 118 47.83 -19.01 -23.63
N SER A 119 48.12 -18.02 -24.47
CA SER A 119 47.63 -16.64 -24.40
C SER A 119 46.11 -16.44 -24.60
N ASP A 120 45.29 -17.49 -24.49
CA ASP A 120 43.84 -17.44 -24.67
C ASP A 120 43.15 -18.25 -23.55
N GLY A 121 42.70 -17.60 -22.46
CA GLY A 121 41.83 -18.31 -21.49
C GLY A 121 41.73 -17.81 -20.05
N SER A 122 42.32 -16.67 -19.66
CA SER A 122 42.40 -16.25 -18.26
C SER A 122 41.19 -15.48 -17.68
N GLU A 123 40.08 -15.30 -18.42
CA GLU A 123 38.86 -14.68 -17.85
C GLU A 123 37.90 -15.70 -17.19
N ALA A 124 38.15 -17.00 -17.31
CA ALA A 124 37.13 -18.02 -17.03
C ALA A 124 37.06 -18.57 -15.59
N ILE A 125 38.00 -18.25 -14.69
CA ILE A 125 38.13 -18.97 -13.40
C ILE A 125 37.30 -18.32 -12.27
N PHE A 126 36.90 -17.05 -12.39
CA PHE A 126 35.98 -16.37 -11.45
C PHE A 126 34.66 -15.89 -12.09
N ALA A 127 34.45 -16.17 -13.38
CA ALA A 127 33.17 -15.94 -14.02
C ALA A 127 32.14 -16.93 -13.47
N LYS A 128 31.38 -16.49 -12.46
CA LYS A 128 30.19 -17.21 -11.97
C LYS A 128 29.30 -17.44 -13.20
N LYS A 129 29.22 -18.68 -13.70
CA LYS A 129 28.41 -19.00 -14.89
C LYS A 129 27.00 -18.49 -14.65
N GLU A 130 26.61 -17.43 -15.36
CA GLU A 130 25.26 -16.90 -15.27
C GLU A 130 24.28 -17.97 -15.76
N PRO A 131 23.14 -18.15 -15.07
CA PRO A 131 22.13 -19.09 -15.52
C PRO A 131 21.62 -18.64 -16.88
N VAL A 132 21.69 -19.54 -17.87
CA VAL A 132 21.02 -19.35 -19.15
C VAL A 132 19.55 -19.67 -18.93
N LEU A 133 18.69 -18.69 -19.17
CA LEU A 133 17.26 -18.83 -19.05
C LEU A 133 16.70 -19.30 -20.39
N VAL A 134 15.86 -20.33 -20.37
CA VAL A 134 15.17 -20.85 -21.56
C VAL A 134 13.71 -20.44 -21.48
N GLY A 135 13.23 -19.80 -22.55
CA GLY A 135 11.84 -19.42 -22.66
C GLY A 135 10.93 -20.63 -22.74
N ASN A 136 9.80 -20.53 -22.04
CA ASN A 136 8.79 -21.58 -21.94
C ASN A 136 7.40 -21.08 -22.39
N VAL A 137 7.33 -19.90 -23.00
CA VAL A 137 6.08 -19.24 -23.37
C VAL A 137 5.84 -19.41 -24.87
N SER A 138 4.80 -20.14 -25.27
CA SER A 138 4.44 -20.23 -26.69
C SER A 138 3.95 -18.86 -27.18
N LYS A 139 4.22 -18.52 -28.45
CA LYS A 139 3.69 -17.30 -29.08
C LYS A 139 2.15 -17.31 -29.13
N GLU A 140 1.57 -18.49 -29.18
CA GLU A 140 0.13 -18.72 -29.22
C GLU A 140 -0.33 -19.15 -27.83
N GLY A 141 -1.03 -18.26 -27.15
CA GLY A 141 -1.74 -18.58 -25.91
C GLY A 141 -1.75 -17.47 -24.88
N THR A 142 -2.85 -17.39 -24.15
CA THR A 142 -3.02 -16.50 -23.01
C THR A 142 -2.33 -17.14 -21.81
N HIS A 143 -1.29 -16.51 -21.25
CA HIS A 143 -0.50 -17.10 -20.16
C HIS A 143 -0.66 -16.31 -18.86
N VAL A 144 -0.73 -17.02 -17.73
CA VAL A 144 -0.48 -16.43 -16.41
C VAL A 144 1.02 -16.53 -16.13
N LEU A 145 1.69 -15.38 -16.03
CA LEU A 145 3.10 -15.28 -15.71
C LEU A 145 3.23 -15.03 -14.21
N MET A 146 4.00 -15.84 -13.49
CA MET A 146 4.18 -15.70 -12.05
C MET A 146 5.66 -15.62 -11.67
N PHE A 147 5.97 -14.73 -10.74
CA PHE A 147 7.30 -14.48 -10.21
C PHE A 147 7.24 -14.15 -8.72
N GLY A 148 8.34 -14.38 -8.02
CA GLY A 148 8.40 -14.35 -6.56
C GLY A 148 8.46 -15.75 -5.93
N GLN A 149 7.97 -15.86 -4.69
CA GLN A 149 8.15 -17.03 -3.84
C GLN A 149 7.45 -18.30 -4.36
N MET A 150 6.21 -18.18 -4.85
CA MET A 150 5.42 -19.31 -5.33
C MET A 150 6.09 -20.08 -6.48
N ASN A 151 6.56 -19.37 -7.51
CA ASN A 151 7.21 -19.97 -8.68
C ASN A 151 8.75 -20.06 -8.53
N LYS A 152 9.29 -19.61 -7.39
CA LYS A 152 10.74 -19.50 -7.10
C LYS A 152 11.52 -18.84 -8.24
N SER A 153 10.90 -17.86 -8.91
CA SER A 153 11.45 -17.21 -10.10
C SER A 153 11.63 -15.72 -9.82
N THR A 154 12.79 -15.17 -10.17
CA THR A 154 13.06 -13.74 -10.07
C THR A 154 12.63 -12.98 -11.33
N ILE A 155 12.19 -13.69 -12.36
CA ILE A 155 11.66 -13.15 -13.61
C ILE A 155 10.25 -13.70 -13.88
N PRO A 156 9.40 -12.99 -14.63
CA PRO A 156 8.11 -13.50 -15.04
C PRO A 156 8.24 -14.82 -15.81
N LYS A 157 7.61 -15.87 -15.31
CA LYS A 157 7.63 -17.21 -15.91
C LYS A 157 6.22 -17.76 -16.00
N ALA A 158 5.85 -18.28 -17.17
CA ALA A 158 4.53 -18.88 -17.38
C ALA A 158 4.29 -20.11 -16.51
N ILE A 159 3.06 -20.25 -16.04
CA ILE A 159 2.52 -21.43 -15.37
C ILE A 159 1.83 -22.30 -16.42
N LYS A 160 2.12 -23.61 -16.45
CA LYS A 160 1.59 -24.53 -17.48
C LYS A 160 0.09 -24.78 -17.30
N GLU A 161 -0.35 -24.81 -16.05
CA GLU A 161 -1.69 -25.12 -15.57
C GLU A 161 -2.72 -24.01 -15.90
N ALA A 162 -2.22 -22.80 -16.22
CA ALA A 162 -3.02 -21.60 -16.47
C ALA A 162 -3.06 -21.20 -17.96
N PHE A 163 -2.83 -22.15 -18.86
CA PHE A 163 -2.80 -21.89 -20.29
C PHE A 163 -4.21 -21.58 -20.85
N ASN A 164 -4.35 -20.51 -21.63
CA ASN A 164 -5.59 -20.07 -22.28
C ASN A 164 -6.75 -19.72 -21.33
N LYS A 165 -6.46 -19.32 -20.09
CA LYS A 165 -7.48 -18.84 -19.14
C LYS A 165 -7.50 -17.30 -19.09
N GLU A 166 -8.64 -16.72 -19.44
CA GLU A 166 -8.95 -15.31 -19.19
C GLU A 166 -9.66 -15.18 -17.84
N LEU A 167 -9.21 -14.23 -17.02
CA LEU A 167 -9.61 -14.09 -15.62
C LEU A 167 -10.01 -12.66 -15.32
N LYS A 168 -11.18 -12.46 -14.73
CA LYS A 168 -11.63 -11.12 -14.31
C LYS A 168 -10.78 -10.54 -13.19
N ASP A 169 -10.42 -11.38 -12.24
CA ASP A 169 -9.57 -11.02 -11.10
C ASP A 169 -8.87 -12.26 -10.53
N LEU A 170 -7.84 -12.05 -9.72
CA LEU A 170 -7.00 -13.11 -9.17
C LEU A 170 -6.45 -12.72 -7.80
N ILE A 171 -6.41 -13.67 -6.86
CA ILE A 171 -5.71 -13.57 -5.58
C ILE A 171 -4.74 -14.73 -5.40
N ILE A 172 -3.55 -14.42 -4.89
CA ILE A 172 -2.56 -15.42 -4.48
C ILE A 172 -2.55 -15.52 -2.96
N LEU A 173 -2.76 -16.73 -2.45
CA LEU A 173 -2.62 -17.08 -1.05
C LEU A 173 -1.25 -17.73 -0.84
N ASP A 174 -0.23 -16.92 -0.52
CA ASP A 174 1.15 -17.38 -0.37
C ASP A 174 1.28 -18.50 0.70
N ASP A 175 0.56 -18.37 1.83
CA ASP A 175 0.62 -19.33 2.95
C ASP A 175 0.06 -20.71 2.58
N LYS A 176 -1.04 -20.74 1.83
CA LYS A 176 -1.70 -21.97 1.39
C LYS A 176 -1.16 -22.50 0.05
N LYS A 177 -0.28 -21.75 -0.60
CA LYS A 177 0.19 -21.99 -1.97
C LYS A 177 -0.94 -22.18 -2.98
N LYS A 178 -1.99 -21.36 -2.87
CA LYS A 178 -3.15 -21.38 -3.77
C LYS A 178 -3.22 -20.12 -4.61
N CYS A 179 -3.71 -20.26 -5.84
CA CYS A 179 -3.91 -19.14 -6.74
C CYS A 179 -5.37 -19.14 -7.18
N LEU A 180 -6.17 -18.27 -6.57
CA LEU A 180 -7.62 -18.21 -6.79
C LEU A 180 -7.91 -17.20 -7.89
N GLY A 181 -8.63 -17.60 -8.92
CA GLY A 181 -9.07 -16.75 -10.02
C GLY A 181 -10.58 -16.64 -10.09
N VAL A 182 -11.06 -15.56 -10.70
CA VAL A 182 -12.44 -15.42 -11.16
C VAL A 182 -12.47 -15.63 -12.66
N ASP A 183 -13.18 -16.66 -13.12
CA ASP A 183 -13.35 -16.91 -14.55
C ASP A 183 -14.29 -15.90 -15.22
N GLN A 184 -14.39 -15.93 -16.56
CA GLN A 184 -15.31 -15.04 -17.28
C GLN A 184 -16.79 -15.28 -16.94
N ALA A 185 -17.15 -16.48 -16.51
CA ALA A 185 -18.49 -16.80 -16.03
C ALA A 185 -18.78 -16.26 -14.61
N GLY A 186 -17.76 -15.79 -13.89
CA GLY A 186 -17.85 -15.31 -12.52
C GLY A 186 -17.86 -16.43 -11.47
N ASN A 187 -17.24 -17.57 -11.75
CA ASN A 187 -16.95 -18.62 -10.78
C ASN A 187 -15.58 -18.42 -10.15
N LEU A 188 -15.44 -18.84 -8.89
CA LEU A 188 -14.15 -18.90 -8.20
C LEU A 188 -13.47 -20.23 -8.52
N VAL A 189 -12.26 -20.18 -9.06
CA VAL A 189 -11.47 -21.34 -9.47
C VAL A 189 -10.08 -21.30 -8.83
N ASP A 190 -9.52 -22.45 -8.45
CA ASP A 190 -8.09 -22.58 -8.14
C ASP A 190 -7.34 -22.82 -9.44
N ILE A 191 -6.52 -21.86 -9.86
CA ILE A 191 -5.82 -21.87 -11.15
C ILE A 191 -4.76 -22.96 -11.19
N LEU A 192 -4.17 -23.32 -10.04
CA LEU A 192 -3.07 -24.28 -9.97
C LEU A 192 -3.58 -25.72 -10.00
N SER A 193 -4.74 -26.00 -9.40
CA SER A 193 -5.36 -27.34 -9.43
C SER A 193 -6.44 -27.50 -10.49
N ASP A 194 -6.88 -26.40 -11.11
CA ASP A 194 -8.03 -26.32 -12.03
C ASP A 194 -9.38 -26.71 -11.40
N ASP A 195 -9.48 -26.59 -10.08
CA ASP A 195 -10.69 -26.92 -9.35
C ASP A 195 -11.63 -25.72 -9.24
N VAL A 196 -12.91 -25.94 -9.56
CA VAL A 196 -13.93 -24.90 -9.36
C VAL A 196 -14.42 -24.93 -7.91
N ILE A 197 -14.04 -23.90 -7.14
CA ILE A 197 -14.34 -23.78 -5.72
C ILE A 197 -15.78 -23.28 -5.50
N LEU A 198 -16.19 -22.22 -6.19
CA LEU A 198 -17.50 -21.58 -5.99
C LEU A 198 -18.16 -21.28 -7.33
N ARG A 199 -19.33 -21.89 -7.57
CA ARG A 199 -20.07 -21.77 -8.83
C ARG A 199 -21.24 -20.80 -8.72
N GLY A 200 -21.52 -20.10 -9.81
CA GLY A 200 -22.79 -19.40 -10.02
C GLY A 200 -22.99 -18.11 -9.23
N GLN A 201 -21.93 -17.57 -8.60
CA GLN A 201 -22.02 -16.35 -7.78
C GLN A 201 -21.73 -15.05 -8.56
N LYS A 202 -21.41 -15.14 -9.86
CA LYS A 202 -21.16 -14.00 -10.76
C LYS A 202 -20.14 -13.00 -10.17
N LEU A 203 -19.03 -13.52 -9.67
CA LEU A 203 -17.97 -12.72 -9.07
C LEU A 203 -17.31 -11.81 -10.12
N GLU A 204 -16.83 -10.65 -9.67
CA GLU A 204 -16.14 -9.66 -10.50
C GLU A 204 -14.81 -9.21 -9.90
N GLN A 205 -14.73 -9.04 -8.57
CA GLN A 205 -13.53 -8.59 -7.87
C GLN A 205 -13.32 -9.38 -6.57
N LEU A 206 -12.06 -9.65 -6.23
CA LEU A 206 -11.65 -10.30 -5.00
C LEU A 206 -10.66 -9.41 -4.24
N LYS A 207 -10.80 -9.32 -2.91
CA LYS A 207 -9.78 -8.74 -2.03
C LYS A 207 -9.56 -9.60 -0.79
N LEU A 208 -8.32 -9.65 -0.30
CA LEU A 208 -7.94 -10.43 0.88
C LEU A 208 -7.73 -9.50 2.07
N SER A 209 -8.39 -9.79 3.19
CA SER A 209 -8.15 -9.12 4.48
C SER A 209 -7.99 -10.18 5.55
N GLY A 210 -6.81 -10.21 6.19
CA GLY A 210 -6.48 -11.22 7.19
C GLY A 210 -6.68 -12.64 6.68
N LYS A 211 -7.66 -13.35 7.26
CA LYS A 211 -7.99 -14.75 6.92
C LYS A 211 -9.24 -14.89 6.07
N THR A 212 -9.76 -13.79 5.52
CA THR A 212 -11.04 -13.75 4.82
C THR A 212 -10.90 -13.08 3.46
N ILE A 213 -11.48 -13.69 2.43
CA ILE A 213 -11.59 -13.13 1.08
C ILE A 213 -12.96 -12.48 0.95
N TYR A 214 -12.96 -11.22 0.54
CA TYR A 214 -14.16 -10.45 0.23
C TYR A 214 -14.32 -10.40 -1.29
N ALA A 215 -15.44 -10.91 -1.78
CA ALA A 215 -15.71 -11.04 -3.21
C ALA A 215 -16.92 -10.18 -3.61
N LEU A 216 -16.72 -9.21 -4.50
CA LEU A 216 -17.82 -8.43 -5.07
C LEU A 216 -18.43 -9.18 -6.26
N ASN A 217 -19.75 -9.31 -6.23
CA ASN A 217 -20.50 -9.87 -7.36
C ASN A 217 -21.09 -8.77 -8.26
N LYS A 218 -21.49 -9.16 -9.47
CA LYS A 218 -22.17 -8.30 -10.44
C LYS A 218 -23.49 -7.69 -9.94
N ASP A 219 -24.09 -8.31 -8.92
CA ASP A 219 -25.32 -7.82 -8.30
C ASP A 219 -25.05 -6.68 -7.30
N GLY A 220 -23.80 -6.37 -6.98
CA GLY A 220 -23.37 -5.29 -6.08
C GLY A 220 -23.37 -5.68 -4.59
N LYS A 221 -23.14 -6.95 -4.28
CA LYS A 221 -23.03 -7.51 -2.92
C LYS A 221 -21.63 -8.06 -2.69
N ILE A 222 -21.16 -7.97 -1.44
CA ILE A 222 -19.89 -8.54 -1.02
C ILE A 222 -20.15 -9.88 -0.32
N LEU A 223 -19.60 -10.95 -0.88
CA LEU A 223 -19.59 -12.28 -0.28
C LEU A 223 -18.36 -12.43 0.62
N ILE A 224 -18.53 -13.14 1.73
CA ILE A 224 -17.50 -13.36 2.74
C ILE A 224 -17.03 -14.80 2.62
N ILE A 225 -15.78 -15.00 2.20
CA ILE A 225 -15.21 -16.32 1.90
C ILE A 225 -14.02 -16.58 2.85
N PRO A 226 -14.22 -17.30 3.96
CA PRO A 226 -13.13 -17.60 4.90
C PRO A 226 -12.07 -18.49 4.24
N VAL A 227 -10.81 -18.06 4.26
CA VAL A 227 -9.68 -18.80 3.67
C VAL A 227 -9.53 -20.16 4.34
N GLY A 228 -9.80 -20.26 5.64
CA GLY A 228 -9.75 -21.50 6.42
C GLY A 228 -10.60 -22.63 5.83
N HIS A 229 -11.78 -22.32 5.30
CA HIS A 229 -12.76 -23.30 4.81
C HIS A 229 -12.80 -23.45 3.29
N ILE A 230 -11.80 -22.89 2.58
CA ILE A 230 -11.86 -22.76 1.13
C ILE A 230 -12.06 -24.09 0.38
N ASP A 231 -11.42 -25.16 0.85
CA ASP A 231 -11.50 -26.49 0.23
C ASP A 231 -12.87 -27.15 0.42
N ASN A 232 -13.68 -26.66 1.35
CA ASN A 232 -14.97 -27.23 1.74
C ASN A 232 -16.15 -26.26 1.54
N LEU A 233 -15.96 -25.17 0.79
CA LEU A 233 -16.99 -24.14 0.54
C LEU A 233 -18.25 -24.71 -0.10
N SER A 234 -18.13 -25.76 -0.92
CA SER A 234 -19.25 -26.42 -1.57
C SER A 234 -20.29 -27.00 -0.60
N LYS A 235 -19.90 -27.28 0.65
CA LYS A 235 -20.81 -27.75 1.73
C LYS A 235 -21.73 -26.65 2.25
N TYR A 236 -21.37 -25.38 2.05
CA TYR A 236 -22.13 -24.21 2.49
C TYR A 236 -22.96 -23.60 1.34
N LEU A 237 -23.14 -24.34 0.25
CA LEU A 237 -23.99 -23.94 -0.88
C LEU A 237 -25.41 -24.47 -0.68
N ASP A 238 -26.37 -23.56 -0.71
CA ASP A 238 -27.78 -23.88 -0.80
C ASP A 238 -28.21 -23.98 -2.26
N TYR A 239 -29.25 -24.77 -2.55
CA TYR A 239 -29.74 -24.98 -3.91
C TYR A 239 -31.17 -24.50 -4.06
N HIS A 240 -31.35 -23.42 -4.82
CA HIS A 240 -32.68 -22.90 -5.16
C HIS A 240 -33.18 -23.47 -6.49
N ARG A 241 -34.46 -23.85 -6.51
CA ARG A 241 -35.16 -24.34 -7.70
C ARG A 241 -35.59 -23.14 -8.55
N SER A 242 -35.31 -23.19 -9.85
CA SER A 242 -35.81 -22.16 -10.77
C SER A 242 -37.33 -22.19 -10.83
N TRP A 243 -37.95 -21.00 -10.81
CA TRP A 243 -39.40 -20.88 -10.96
C TRP A 243 -39.85 -21.21 -12.40
N LEU A 244 -39.19 -20.64 -13.41
CA LEU A 244 -39.49 -20.88 -14.83
C LEU A 244 -39.12 -22.30 -15.31
N PHE A 245 -38.11 -22.90 -14.71
CA PHE A 245 -37.62 -24.24 -15.07
C PHE A 245 -37.46 -25.08 -13.81
N PRO A 246 -38.55 -25.70 -13.31
CA PRO A 246 -38.51 -26.43 -12.05
C PRO A 246 -37.47 -27.57 -12.02
N TRP A 247 -37.11 -28.17 -13.14
CA TRP A 247 -36.05 -29.19 -13.14
C TRP A 247 -34.63 -28.65 -12.95
N ARG A 248 -34.42 -27.32 -12.99
CA ARG A 248 -33.11 -26.70 -12.79
C ARG A 248 -32.94 -26.19 -11.36
N LYS A 249 -31.82 -26.55 -10.73
CA LYS A 249 -31.36 -26.03 -9.43
C LYS A 249 -30.10 -25.19 -9.61
N TYR A 250 -29.95 -24.14 -8.82
CA TYR A 250 -28.81 -23.23 -8.87
C TYR A 250 -28.20 -23.07 -7.48
N PRO A 251 -26.86 -23.12 -7.36
CA PRO A 251 -26.17 -22.94 -6.10
C PRO A 251 -26.20 -21.46 -5.68
N VAL A 252 -26.48 -21.19 -4.41
CA VAL A 252 -26.46 -19.87 -3.80
C VAL A 252 -25.58 -19.92 -2.57
N TYR A 253 -24.64 -18.98 -2.49
CA TYR A 253 -23.79 -18.80 -1.32
C TYR A 253 -24.36 -17.68 -0.45
N ASN A 254 -24.79 -18.03 0.76
CA ASN A 254 -25.56 -17.13 1.61
C ASN A 254 -24.71 -16.21 2.50
N ASN A 255 -23.42 -16.50 2.66
CA ASN A 255 -22.55 -15.70 3.53
C ASN A 255 -22.13 -14.40 2.83
N GLN A 256 -22.80 -13.30 3.17
CA GLN A 256 -22.63 -11.98 2.57
C GLN A 256 -22.75 -10.88 3.64
N ILE A 257 -22.18 -9.71 3.36
CA ILE A 257 -22.38 -8.52 4.21
C ILE A 257 -23.84 -8.06 4.06
N ASP A 258 -24.51 -7.81 5.19
CA ASP A 258 -25.88 -7.30 5.16
C ASP A 258 -25.92 -5.80 4.89
N ILE A 259 -26.42 -5.46 3.71
CA ILE A 259 -26.60 -4.07 3.27
C ILE A 259 -27.99 -3.51 3.60
N ASN A 260 -28.98 -4.36 3.86
CA ASN A 260 -30.39 -3.94 3.88
C ASN A 260 -30.74 -3.12 5.12
N HIS A 261 -30.04 -3.35 6.23
CA HIS A 261 -30.25 -2.61 7.48
C HIS A 261 -29.72 -1.17 7.42
N VAL A 262 -28.75 -0.91 6.54
CA VAL A 262 -28.01 0.36 6.51
C VAL A 262 -28.34 1.17 5.26
N PHE A 263 -28.46 0.51 4.10
CA PHE A 263 -28.71 1.19 2.84
C PHE A 263 -30.16 1.70 2.79
N ASN A 264 -30.32 2.94 2.32
CA ASN A 264 -31.64 3.51 2.15
C ASN A 264 -32.30 2.99 0.86
N THR A 265 -32.84 1.79 0.94
CA THR A 265 -33.48 1.09 -0.19
C THR A 265 -34.63 1.91 -0.78
N ARG A 266 -35.32 2.73 0.02
CA ARG A 266 -36.41 3.64 -0.44
C ARG A 266 -35.89 4.74 -1.36
N LYS A 267 -34.66 5.21 -1.14
CA LYS A 267 -33.99 6.20 -2.00
C LYS A 267 -33.27 5.57 -3.20
N GLY A 268 -33.33 4.25 -3.37
CA GLY A 268 -32.70 3.55 -4.49
C GLY A 268 -31.26 3.10 -4.23
N GLU A 269 -30.77 3.24 -3.00
CA GLU A 269 -29.46 2.74 -2.59
C GLU A 269 -29.54 1.23 -2.36
N LYS A 270 -28.89 0.45 -3.23
CA LYS A 270 -29.09 -1.01 -3.30
C LYS A 270 -27.84 -1.80 -3.67
N LYS A 271 -26.79 -1.14 -4.14
CA LYS A 271 -25.60 -1.80 -4.69
C LYS A 271 -24.33 -1.14 -4.19
N ILE A 272 -23.31 -1.95 -3.99
CA ILE A 272 -21.94 -1.51 -3.74
C ILE A 272 -21.28 -1.26 -5.10
N SER A 273 -20.70 -0.07 -5.28
CA SER A 273 -20.02 0.35 -6.51
C SER A 273 -18.53 0.04 -6.48
N GLN A 274 -17.89 0.28 -5.34
CA GLN A 274 -16.48 0.02 -5.09
C GLN A 274 -16.30 -0.38 -3.63
N PHE A 275 -15.30 -1.22 -3.35
CA PHE A 275 -14.83 -1.44 -2.00
C PHE A 275 -13.31 -1.62 -1.99
N ASP A 276 -12.72 -1.38 -0.83
CA ASP A 276 -11.34 -1.74 -0.54
C ASP A 276 -11.19 -2.28 0.87
N VAL A 277 -10.12 -3.04 1.09
CA VAL A 277 -9.89 -3.74 2.34
C VAL A 277 -8.50 -3.43 2.87
N GLY A 278 -8.42 -3.17 4.16
CA GLY A 278 -7.17 -3.20 4.90
C GLY A 278 -7.00 -4.53 5.61
N LYS A 279 -6.16 -4.54 6.65
CA LYS A 279 -5.85 -5.77 7.38
C LYS A 279 -6.97 -6.24 8.31
N ASP A 280 -7.64 -5.28 8.97
CA ASP A 280 -8.69 -5.52 9.95
C ASP A 280 -9.96 -4.68 9.70
N HIS A 281 -10.04 -4.01 8.54
CA HIS A 281 -11.17 -3.15 8.17
C HIS A 281 -11.47 -3.22 6.67
N LEU A 282 -12.69 -2.87 6.31
CA LEU A 282 -13.17 -2.74 4.95
C LEU A 282 -13.92 -1.42 4.82
N VAL A 283 -13.74 -0.75 3.70
CA VAL A 283 -14.44 0.49 3.34
C VAL A 283 -15.07 0.31 1.98
N LEU A 284 -16.33 0.68 1.86
CA LEU A 284 -17.11 0.52 0.63
C LEU A 284 -17.86 1.79 0.27
N ILE A 285 -18.21 1.91 -1.01
CA ILE A 285 -18.98 2.99 -1.59
C ILE A 285 -20.27 2.39 -2.16
N SER A 286 -21.41 3.03 -1.90
CA SER A 286 -22.69 2.67 -2.50
C SER A 286 -22.87 3.25 -3.90
N ASN A 287 -23.89 2.79 -4.62
CA ASN A 287 -24.28 3.34 -5.91
C ASN A 287 -24.75 4.81 -5.86
N HIS A 288 -24.89 5.39 -4.67
CA HIS A 288 -25.20 6.82 -4.47
C HIS A 288 -23.95 7.65 -4.12
N GLY A 289 -22.76 7.05 -4.07
CA GLY A 289 -21.54 7.74 -3.66
C GLY A 289 -21.41 7.93 -2.14
N LYS A 290 -22.15 7.16 -1.34
CA LYS A 290 -21.99 7.16 0.13
C LYS A 290 -20.94 6.14 0.56
N ALA A 291 -20.09 6.53 1.49
CA ALA A 291 -19.07 5.69 2.09
C ALA A 291 -19.54 5.03 3.39
N TYR A 292 -19.18 3.76 3.55
CA TYR A 292 -19.46 2.93 4.72
C TYR A 292 -18.22 2.13 5.11
N THR A 293 -18.14 1.71 6.36
CA THR A 293 -17.04 0.92 6.90
C THR A 293 -17.54 -0.25 7.72
N CYS A 294 -16.77 -1.34 7.77
CA CYS A 294 -16.98 -2.45 8.68
C CYS A 294 -15.63 -3.07 9.09
N SER A 295 -15.59 -3.80 10.20
CA SER A 295 -14.45 -4.68 10.50
C SER A 295 -14.56 -5.99 9.72
N THR A 296 -13.41 -6.59 9.43
CA THR A 296 -13.31 -7.81 8.62
C THR A 296 -13.31 -9.06 9.50
N ASP A 297 -12.18 -9.39 10.10
CA ASP A 297 -12.05 -10.59 10.93
C ASP A 297 -12.55 -10.32 12.36
N GLY A 298 -13.49 -11.14 12.79
CA GLY A 298 -14.02 -11.19 14.16
C GLY A 298 -12.92 -11.22 15.22
N SER A 299 -13.25 -10.67 16.38
CA SER A 299 -12.38 -10.44 17.53
C SER A 299 -11.77 -11.72 18.11
N ASP A 300 -10.83 -12.34 17.40
CA ASP A 300 -9.87 -13.29 17.96
C ASP A 300 -8.81 -12.49 18.75
N GLY A 301 -9.24 -11.84 19.86
CA GLY A 301 -8.37 -11.12 20.81
C GLY A 301 -8.62 -9.62 20.96
N ASN A 302 -7.89 -9.01 21.92
CA ASN A 302 -7.84 -7.56 22.17
C ASN A 302 -7.21 -6.82 20.96
N LYS A 303 -7.98 -6.66 19.88
CA LYS A 303 -7.58 -5.81 18.75
C LYS A 303 -7.77 -4.35 19.12
N GLU A 304 -6.75 -3.52 18.88
CA GLU A 304 -6.84 -2.08 19.04
C GLU A 304 -7.32 -1.44 17.72
N SER A 305 -8.17 -0.43 17.82
CA SER A 305 -8.47 0.43 16.68
C SER A 305 -7.39 1.51 16.54
N PHE A 306 -6.97 1.79 15.32
CA PHE A 306 -6.08 2.91 15.00
C PHE A 306 -6.83 4.03 14.26
N GLY A 307 -8.17 4.03 14.33
CA GLY A 307 -9.00 5.03 13.68
C GLY A 307 -9.32 4.74 12.21
N GLN A 308 -8.97 3.54 11.73
CA GLN A 308 -9.09 3.12 10.33
C GLN A 308 -10.54 3.09 9.79
N PHE A 309 -11.53 3.21 10.67
CA PHE A 309 -12.95 3.22 10.32
C PHE A 309 -13.46 4.62 9.94
N GLY A 310 -12.75 5.68 10.34
CA GLY A 310 -13.21 7.06 10.10
C GLY A 310 -14.44 7.46 10.93
N ILE A 311 -14.71 6.71 12.01
CA ILE A 311 -15.80 6.98 12.95
C ILE A 311 -15.17 7.35 14.30
N PRO A 312 -15.53 8.50 14.90
CA PRO A 312 -14.94 8.96 16.17
C PRO A 312 -15.03 7.96 17.32
N TYR A 313 -16.13 7.19 17.38
CA TYR A 313 -16.40 6.20 18.44
C TYR A 313 -15.70 4.85 18.23
N PHE A 314 -14.95 4.69 17.15
CA PHE A 314 -14.04 3.55 16.95
C PHE A 314 -12.60 4.04 17.05
N SER A 315 -12.31 4.85 18.07
CA SER A 315 -10.95 5.30 18.38
C SER A 315 -10.16 4.20 19.09
N LYS A 316 -8.88 4.46 19.34
CA LYS A 316 -7.96 3.55 20.03
C LYS A 316 -8.40 3.18 21.45
N PHE A 317 -9.18 4.04 22.08
CA PHE A 317 -9.66 3.86 23.44
C PHE A 317 -11.05 3.22 23.51
N ASP A 318 -11.70 3.01 22.37
CA ASP A 318 -13.04 2.45 22.28
C ASP A 318 -13.01 0.96 21.98
N THR A 319 -14.18 0.32 22.11
CA THR A 319 -14.33 -1.09 21.76
C THR A 319 -14.21 -1.29 20.26
N PHE A 320 -13.46 -2.31 19.87
CA PHE A 320 -13.32 -2.69 18.48
C PHE A 320 -14.70 -3.08 17.88
N PRO A 321 -15.05 -2.62 16.67
CA PRO A 321 -16.37 -2.87 16.08
C PRO A 321 -16.59 -4.35 15.76
N VAL A 322 -17.84 -4.78 15.83
CA VAL A 322 -18.25 -6.16 15.53
C VAL A 322 -18.02 -6.46 14.05
N ALA A 323 -17.46 -7.64 13.77
CA ALA A 323 -17.14 -8.05 12.41
C ALA A 323 -18.37 -8.07 11.50
N HIS A 324 -18.17 -7.55 10.27
CA HIS A 324 -19.16 -7.47 9.21
C HIS A 324 -20.39 -6.60 9.52
N GLU A 325 -20.38 -5.84 10.62
CA GLU A 325 -21.38 -4.83 10.89
C GLU A 325 -21.04 -3.55 10.13
N LEU A 326 -21.96 -3.09 9.30
CA LEU A 326 -21.75 -1.95 8.42
C LEU A 326 -22.15 -0.65 9.13
N HIS A 327 -21.26 0.33 9.10
CA HIS A 327 -21.47 1.65 9.70
C HIS A 327 -21.27 2.77 8.66
N GLU A 328 -22.10 3.81 8.73
CA GLU A 328 -21.98 4.98 7.85
C GLU A 328 -20.84 5.90 8.29
N ILE A 329 -20.00 6.34 7.36
CA ILE A 329 -18.96 7.34 7.63
C ILE A 329 -19.57 8.74 7.45
N GLU A 330 -20.28 9.22 8.46
CA GLU A 330 -21.08 10.45 8.38
C GLU A 330 -20.28 11.68 7.94
N MET A 331 -19.06 11.87 8.47
CA MET A 331 -18.20 13.02 8.14
C MET A 331 -17.60 12.97 6.73
N LEU A 332 -17.61 11.79 6.12
CA LEU A 332 -17.22 11.63 4.72
C LEU A 332 -18.42 11.83 3.79
N ASN A 333 -19.63 11.46 4.22
CA ASN A 333 -20.85 11.58 3.42
C ASN A 333 -21.51 12.96 3.49
N ASN A 334 -21.20 13.75 4.52
CA ASN A 334 -21.84 15.03 4.77
C ASN A 334 -20.81 16.14 5.02
N SER A 335 -21.18 17.36 4.65
CA SER A 335 -20.42 18.61 4.86
C SER A 335 -21.38 19.71 5.29
N PHE A 336 -20.84 20.85 5.75
CA PHE A 336 -21.66 22.01 6.07
C PHE A 336 -21.48 23.10 5.02
N ASP A 337 -22.59 23.70 4.61
CA ASP A 337 -22.57 24.95 3.86
C ASP A 337 -22.12 26.14 4.75
N GLN A 338 -21.79 27.27 4.13
CA GLN A 338 -21.53 28.54 4.82
C GLN A 338 -22.71 28.99 5.71
N SER A 339 -23.92 28.53 5.39
CA SER A 339 -25.15 28.73 6.16
C SER A 339 -25.33 27.75 7.33
N GLY A 340 -24.42 26.80 7.51
CA GLY A 340 -24.51 25.73 8.52
C GLY A 340 -25.47 24.59 8.15
N LYS A 341 -26.01 24.59 6.93
CA LYS A 341 -26.87 23.51 6.42
C LYS A 341 -26.04 22.29 6.03
N VAL A 342 -26.52 21.09 6.36
CA VAL A 342 -25.87 19.83 5.95
C VAL A 342 -26.07 19.60 4.45
N ILE A 343 -24.97 19.43 3.73
CA ILE A 343 -24.89 19.08 2.31
C ILE A 343 -24.29 17.68 2.19
N SER A 344 -24.91 16.82 1.39
CA SER A 344 -24.37 15.49 1.09
C SER A 344 -23.24 15.58 0.06
N LYS A 345 -22.13 14.89 0.34
CA LYS A 345 -20.99 14.69 -0.55
C LYS A 345 -21.12 13.35 -1.27
N SER A 346 -20.57 13.30 -2.47
CA SER A 346 -20.42 12.06 -3.24
C SER A 346 -18.95 11.65 -3.28
N ILE A 347 -18.66 10.46 -2.76
CA ILE A 347 -17.35 9.82 -2.74
C ILE A 347 -17.21 8.95 -3.98
N GLU A 348 -16.10 9.14 -4.68
CA GLU A 348 -15.82 8.44 -5.95
C GLU A 348 -14.82 7.30 -5.79
N GLN A 349 -13.90 7.39 -4.82
CA GLN A 349 -12.84 6.41 -4.65
C GLN A 349 -12.41 6.29 -3.20
N VAL A 350 -12.14 5.04 -2.77
CA VAL A 350 -11.53 4.72 -1.48
C VAL A 350 -10.35 3.78 -1.69
N ALA A 351 -9.31 3.94 -0.89
CA ALA A 351 -8.15 3.07 -0.87
C ALA A 351 -7.74 2.78 0.59
N CYS A 352 -7.52 1.52 0.94
CA CYS A 352 -7.19 1.07 2.29
C CYS A 352 -5.76 0.52 2.31
N GLY A 353 -4.94 0.98 3.25
CA GLY A 353 -3.73 0.25 3.66
C GLY A 353 -4.05 -0.68 4.83
N ASP A 354 -3.04 -1.12 5.58
CA ASP A 354 -3.26 -2.07 6.68
C ASP A 354 -4.22 -1.50 7.75
N TYR A 355 -3.93 -0.27 8.18
CA TYR A 355 -4.61 0.42 9.29
C TYR A 355 -4.94 1.90 8.97
N HIS A 356 -4.97 2.27 7.70
CA HIS A 356 -5.32 3.62 7.26
C HIS A 356 -6.17 3.60 6.00
N THR A 357 -6.91 4.67 5.78
CA THR A 357 -7.80 4.81 4.64
C THR A 357 -7.63 6.19 4.01
N LEU A 358 -7.59 6.21 2.68
CA LEU A 358 -7.73 7.40 1.86
C LEU A 358 -9.08 7.38 1.15
N ALA A 359 -9.68 8.55 0.98
CA ALA A 359 -10.91 8.72 0.23
C ALA A 359 -10.87 9.98 -0.63
N ARG A 360 -11.51 9.93 -1.79
CA ARG A 360 -11.64 11.06 -2.72
C ARG A 360 -13.10 11.34 -3.02
N ASP A 361 -13.48 12.61 -2.91
CA ASP A 361 -14.80 13.06 -3.34
C ASP A 361 -14.84 13.46 -4.83
N SER A 362 -16.06 13.65 -5.33
CA SER A 362 -16.34 14.11 -6.71
C SER A 362 -15.79 15.49 -7.06
N LEU A 363 -15.41 16.30 -6.08
CA LEU A 363 -14.76 17.59 -6.29
C LEU A 363 -13.24 17.46 -6.44
N GLY A 364 -12.68 16.31 -6.05
CA GLY A 364 -11.25 16.05 -6.03
C GLY A 364 -10.58 16.37 -4.69
N ASN A 365 -11.34 16.55 -3.61
CA ASN A 365 -10.78 16.67 -2.27
C ASN A 365 -10.32 15.30 -1.78
N LEU A 366 -9.17 15.29 -1.13
CA LEU A 366 -8.52 14.11 -0.58
C LEU A 366 -8.68 14.10 0.94
N TYR A 367 -9.25 13.01 1.43
CA TYR A 367 -9.41 12.73 2.85
C TYR A 367 -8.52 11.58 3.26
N SER A 368 -7.98 11.64 4.47
CA SER A 368 -7.17 10.57 5.05
C SER A 368 -7.47 10.41 6.54
N PHE A 369 -7.51 9.17 7.02
CA PHE A 369 -7.73 8.82 8.42
C PHE A 369 -7.16 7.44 8.77
N GLY A 370 -7.03 7.17 10.05
CA GLY A 370 -6.44 5.95 10.60
C GLY A 370 -5.06 6.15 11.21
N TRP A 371 -4.23 5.13 11.08
CA TRP A 371 -2.89 5.10 11.66
C TRP A 371 -1.90 5.99 10.89
N ASN A 372 -1.08 6.76 11.60
CA ASN A 372 -0.19 7.76 11.01
C ASN A 372 1.26 7.71 11.57
N ARG A 373 1.69 6.56 12.09
CA ARG A 373 3.03 6.43 12.69
C ARG A 373 4.17 6.70 11.72
N PHE A 374 3.98 6.42 10.44
CA PHE A 374 4.97 6.61 9.38
C PHE A 374 4.69 7.85 8.52
N GLY A 375 3.69 8.66 8.89
CA GLY A 375 3.26 9.80 8.08
C GLY A 375 2.42 9.40 6.86
N GLN A 376 1.82 8.21 6.86
CA GLN A 376 1.01 7.69 5.75
C GLN A 376 -0.32 8.43 5.54
N LEU A 377 -0.67 9.39 6.39
CA LEU A 377 -1.81 10.29 6.19
C LEU A 377 -1.41 11.66 5.64
N ALA A 378 -0.14 11.86 5.25
CA ALA A 378 0.41 13.16 4.89
C ALA A 378 0.24 14.24 5.98
N MET A 379 0.23 13.82 7.25
CA MET A 379 0.07 14.67 8.43
C MET A 379 1.30 14.64 9.34
N PRO A 380 1.53 15.68 10.16
CA PRO A 380 2.62 15.70 11.12
C PRO A 380 2.61 14.46 12.02
N ILE A 381 3.78 13.83 12.19
CA ILE A 381 3.96 12.69 13.08
C ILE A 381 4.18 13.22 14.49
N SER A 382 3.19 13.02 15.35
CA SER A 382 3.25 13.37 16.77
C SER A 382 2.46 12.36 17.58
N TYR A 383 2.67 12.32 18.90
CA TYR A 383 1.90 11.44 19.78
C TYR A 383 0.39 11.69 19.70
N LYS A 384 -0.02 12.95 19.49
CA LYS A 384 -1.45 13.32 19.37
C LYS A 384 -2.06 12.96 18.02
N SER A 385 -1.23 12.78 17.00
CA SER A 385 -1.65 12.51 15.62
C SER A 385 -1.25 11.12 15.16
N GLU A 386 -0.92 10.21 16.08
CA GLU A 386 -0.57 8.82 15.76
C GLU A 386 -1.78 8.04 15.23
N SER A 387 -2.97 8.34 15.75
CA SER A 387 -4.25 7.75 15.35
C SER A 387 -5.23 8.89 15.08
N ILE A 388 -5.76 8.94 13.87
CA ILE A 388 -6.72 9.94 13.42
C ILE A 388 -8.06 9.22 13.17
N PRO A 389 -9.01 9.23 14.12
CA PRO A 389 -10.21 8.40 14.04
C PRO A 389 -11.30 8.95 13.11
N TYR A 390 -11.07 10.07 12.45
CA TYR A 390 -12.04 10.69 11.57
C TYR A 390 -11.40 11.27 10.30
N PRO A 391 -12.13 11.31 9.17
CA PRO A 391 -11.63 11.85 7.91
C PRO A 391 -11.19 13.31 8.06
N LYS A 392 -9.96 13.62 7.64
CA LYS A 392 -9.44 14.99 7.54
C LYS A 392 -9.02 15.30 6.11
N ILE A 393 -9.26 16.53 5.66
CA ILE A 393 -8.86 16.99 4.32
C ILE A 393 -7.36 17.28 4.31
N ILE A 394 -6.64 16.75 3.30
CA ILE A 394 -5.17 16.87 3.21
C ILE A 394 -4.66 17.52 1.92
N ASN A 395 -5.51 18.15 1.09
CA ASN A 395 -5.08 18.88 -0.12
C ASN A 395 -3.98 19.91 0.18
N GLY A 396 -4.05 20.56 1.36
CA GLY A 396 -3.07 21.57 1.78
C GLY A 396 -1.64 21.05 1.94
N ALA A 397 -1.45 19.74 2.18
CA ALA A 397 -0.13 19.12 2.28
C ALA A 397 0.66 19.19 0.95
N PHE A 398 -0.03 19.42 -0.17
CA PHE A 398 0.57 19.44 -1.51
C PHE A 398 0.89 20.85 -2.00
N ASN A 399 0.52 21.90 -1.26
CA ASN A 399 0.72 23.30 -1.65
C ASN A 399 2.19 23.62 -1.99
N ALA A 400 3.13 23.05 -1.25
CA ALA A 400 4.56 23.25 -1.47
C ALA A 400 5.05 22.76 -2.85
N HIS A 401 4.33 21.81 -3.46
CA HIS A 401 4.64 21.28 -4.79
C HIS A 401 4.01 22.09 -5.92
N PHE A 402 2.96 22.84 -5.64
CA PHE A 402 2.24 23.64 -6.65
C PHE A 402 2.34 25.14 -6.32
N PRO A 403 3.54 25.75 -6.41
CA PRO A 403 3.70 27.17 -6.12
C PRO A 403 2.85 28.00 -7.08
N GLY A 404 1.91 28.79 -6.53
CA GLY A 404 0.99 29.64 -7.30
C GLY A 404 -0.40 29.07 -7.51
N ALA A 405 -0.65 27.80 -7.16
CA ALA A 405 -2.00 27.24 -7.06
C ALA A 405 -2.53 27.39 -5.63
N ASN A 406 -3.82 27.69 -5.47
CA ASN A 406 -4.45 27.59 -4.15
C ASN A 406 -4.73 26.12 -3.83
N ALA A 407 -4.81 25.77 -2.55
CA ALA A 407 -5.17 24.41 -2.11
C ALA A 407 -6.47 23.89 -2.74
N LEU A 408 -7.42 24.79 -3.01
CA LEU A 408 -8.70 24.50 -3.66
C LEU A 408 -8.58 24.16 -5.15
N ASP A 409 -7.47 24.53 -5.80
CA ASP A 409 -7.21 24.24 -7.20
C ASP A 409 -6.46 22.91 -7.39
N ILE A 410 -5.91 22.35 -6.31
CA ILE A 410 -5.23 21.04 -6.31
C ILE A 410 -6.30 19.97 -6.13
N LYS A 411 -6.43 19.10 -7.13
CA LYS A 411 -7.40 18.01 -7.12
C LYS A 411 -6.69 16.66 -7.17
N CYS A 412 -7.18 15.75 -6.35
CA CYS A 412 -6.84 14.34 -6.46
C CYS A 412 -7.55 13.72 -7.65
N ILE A 413 -6.89 12.80 -8.34
CA ILE A 413 -7.43 12.05 -9.48
C ILE A 413 -7.55 10.57 -9.11
N ASP A 414 -6.52 10.01 -8.48
CA ASP A 414 -6.41 8.57 -8.22
C ASP A 414 -5.76 8.31 -6.86
N LEU A 415 -6.22 7.24 -6.19
CA LEU A 415 -5.82 6.83 -4.84
C LEU A 415 -5.44 5.35 -4.81
N ASN A 416 -4.26 5.06 -4.26
CA ASN A 416 -3.81 3.70 -4.03
C ASN A 416 -3.08 3.62 -2.69
N CYS A 417 -3.26 2.51 -1.98
CA CYS A 417 -2.59 2.26 -0.72
C CYS A 417 -1.84 0.94 -0.80
N SER A 418 -0.70 0.91 -0.13
CA SER A 418 0.04 -0.28 0.28
C SER A 418 -0.04 -0.36 1.81
N ALA A 419 0.59 -1.35 2.45
CA ALA A 419 0.38 -1.63 3.88
C ALA A 419 0.51 -0.36 4.75
N GLU A 420 1.65 0.31 4.65
CA GLU A 420 2.00 1.49 5.46
C GLU A 420 2.37 2.70 4.60
N THR A 421 2.06 2.64 3.30
CA THR A 421 2.49 3.63 2.31
C THR A 421 1.31 4.01 1.42
N SER A 422 1.12 5.31 1.26
CA SER A 422 0.03 5.90 0.48
C SER A 422 0.56 6.48 -0.82
N TYR A 423 -0.17 6.26 -1.91
CA TYR A 423 0.13 6.78 -3.25
C TYR A 423 -1.05 7.58 -3.78
N VAL A 424 -0.78 8.80 -4.24
CA VAL A 424 -1.83 9.68 -4.75
C VAL A 424 -1.41 10.34 -6.06
N THR A 425 -2.37 10.49 -6.96
CA THR A 425 -2.19 11.24 -8.20
C THR A 425 -2.90 12.58 -8.06
N MET A 426 -2.14 13.66 -8.15
CA MET A 426 -2.63 15.03 -8.00
C MET A 426 -2.47 15.82 -9.30
N LYS A 427 -3.42 16.71 -9.57
CA LYS A 427 -3.36 17.66 -10.68
C LYS A 427 -3.86 19.02 -10.21
N ALA A 428 -3.14 20.07 -10.60
CA ALA A 428 -3.64 21.42 -10.39
C ALA A 428 -4.57 21.80 -11.55
N SER A 429 -5.71 22.40 -11.24
CA SER A 429 -6.62 22.99 -12.22
C SER A 429 -6.61 24.49 -12.04
N PRO A 430 -5.62 25.22 -12.60
CA PRO A 430 -5.59 26.67 -12.47
C PRO A 430 -6.86 27.25 -13.11
N LYS A 431 -7.58 28.09 -12.37
CA LYS A 431 -8.66 28.89 -12.96
C LYS A 431 -8.06 29.77 -14.06
N SER A 432 -8.69 29.76 -15.23
CA SER A 432 -8.24 30.49 -16.43
C SER A 432 -7.90 31.94 -16.10
N GLY A 433 -6.62 32.33 -16.21
CA GLY A 433 -6.20 33.73 -16.06
C GLY A 433 -4.88 33.95 -15.31
N HIS A 434 -4.38 32.97 -14.55
CA HIS A 434 -3.04 33.08 -13.94
C HIS A 434 -1.96 32.47 -14.83
N ILE A 435 -1.31 33.34 -15.62
CA ILE A 435 -0.03 33.02 -16.25
C ILE A 435 1.02 33.01 -15.14
N VAL A 436 1.46 31.82 -14.73
CA VAL A 436 2.51 31.67 -13.72
C VAL A 436 3.86 31.84 -14.41
N GLY A 437 4.64 32.80 -13.91
CA GLY A 437 5.99 33.10 -14.42
C GLY A 437 6.91 31.89 -14.37
N GLU A 438 7.77 31.79 -15.39
CA GLU A 438 8.80 30.77 -15.55
C GLU A 438 9.82 30.82 -14.40
N SER A 439 9.50 30.21 -13.26
CA SER A 439 10.54 29.83 -12.30
C SER A 439 11.11 28.47 -12.73
N LYS A 440 12.45 28.34 -12.74
CA LYS A 440 13.17 27.10 -13.10
C LYS A 440 12.86 25.88 -12.18
N LYS A 441 11.95 26.02 -11.21
CA LYS A 441 11.43 24.98 -10.31
C LYS A 441 9.90 24.79 -10.42
N ALA A 442 9.21 25.51 -11.31
CA ALA A 442 7.77 25.42 -11.45
C ALA A 442 7.36 24.05 -12.01
N ILE A 443 6.52 23.34 -11.26
CA ILE A 443 5.87 22.12 -11.72
C ILE A 443 4.84 22.51 -12.79
N ASP A 444 4.78 21.78 -13.90
CA ASP A 444 3.70 21.98 -14.88
C ASP A 444 2.35 21.63 -14.21
N MET A 445 1.58 22.67 -13.92
CA MET A 445 0.32 22.58 -13.21
C MET A 445 -0.73 21.75 -13.98
N ASN A 446 -0.62 21.66 -15.30
CA ASN A 446 -1.59 20.94 -16.13
C ASN A 446 -1.31 19.44 -16.23
N LYS A 447 -0.16 18.97 -15.74
CA LYS A 447 0.24 17.56 -15.74
C LYS A 447 -0.21 16.83 -14.48
N GLU A 448 -0.31 15.52 -14.59
CA GLU A 448 -0.49 14.62 -13.46
C GLU A 448 0.83 14.46 -12.71
N HIS A 449 0.77 14.55 -11.39
CA HIS A 449 1.92 14.35 -10.51
C HIS A 449 1.62 13.24 -9.51
N TYR A 450 2.57 12.33 -9.40
CA TYR A 450 2.47 11.15 -8.56
C TYR A 450 3.24 11.39 -7.28
N PHE A 451 2.60 11.16 -6.13
CA PHE A 451 3.18 11.36 -4.82
C PHE A 451 3.07 10.10 -3.97
N ALA A 452 4.07 9.90 -3.10
CA ALA A 452 4.08 8.87 -2.07
C ALA A 452 4.49 9.44 -0.71
N PHE A 453 3.86 8.93 0.35
CA PHE A 453 4.15 9.26 1.75
C PHE A 453 3.81 8.05 2.64
N GLY A 454 4.44 7.97 3.82
CA GLY A 454 4.38 6.79 4.69
C GLY A 454 5.74 6.11 4.88
N ASN A 455 5.72 4.78 4.97
CA ASN A 455 6.92 3.98 5.14
C ASN A 455 7.72 3.88 3.82
N GLY A 456 9.05 3.84 3.93
CA GLY A 456 9.96 3.71 2.80
C GLY A 456 11.18 2.86 3.11
N LEU A 457 11.15 2.06 4.18
CA LEU A 457 12.27 1.20 4.60
C LEU A 457 12.67 0.20 3.49
N GLU A 458 11.67 -0.31 2.75
CA GLU A 458 11.88 -1.23 1.63
C GLU A 458 12.01 -0.55 0.27
N GLY A 459 11.98 0.78 0.23
CA GLY A 459 12.05 1.55 -1.02
C GLY A 459 10.69 1.80 -1.68
N GLU A 460 9.60 1.53 -0.96
CA GLU A 460 8.20 1.65 -1.38
C GLU A 460 7.85 3.07 -1.86
N LEU A 461 8.48 4.11 -1.30
CA LEU A 461 8.25 5.50 -1.70
C LEU A 461 8.61 5.79 -3.17
N GLY A 462 9.46 4.97 -3.82
CA GLY A 462 9.77 5.14 -5.24
C GLY A 462 10.56 6.41 -5.60
N ASN A 463 11.11 7.13 -4.62
CA ASN A 463 11.82 8.41 -4.81
C ASN A 463 13.36 8.27 -4.82
N GLY A 464 13.87 7.04 -4.74
CA GLY A 464 15.30 6.72 -4.67
C GLY A 464 15.91 6.76 -3.28
N ILE A 465 15.13 7.03 -2.24
CA ILE A 465 15.57 7.16 -0.86
C ILE A 465 14.93 6.05 -0.03
N TYR A 466 15.73 5.42 0.83
CA TYR A 466 15.23 4.50 1.85
C TYR A 466 15.04 5.30 3.15
N LYS A 467 13.79 5.56 3.51
CA LYS A 467 13.45 6.35 4.69
C LYS A 467 12.35 5.63 5.46
N ASN A 468 12.52 5.45 6.76
CA ASN A 468 11.53 4.75 7.58
C ASN A 468 10.17 5.48 7.64
N SER A 469 10.18 6.80 7.58
CA SER A 469 8.97 7.60 7.77
C SER A 469 9.03 8.90 6.98
N GLN A 470 7.99 9.15 6.19
CA GLN A 470 7.90 10.27 5.27
C GLN A 470 6.48 10.87 5.32
N GLN A 471 6.29 11.86 6.20
CA GLN A 471 5.02 12.59 6.32
C GLN A 471 4.76 13.58 5.19
N GLU A 472 5.80 14.20 4.62
CA GLU A 472 5.60 15.15 3.53
C GLU A 472 5.44 14.36 2.22
N PRO A 473 4.43 14.68 1.37
CA PRO A 473 4.29 14.03 0.08
C PRO A 473 5.59 14.12 -0.74
N THR A 474 6.13 12.99 -1.17
CA THR A 474 7.32 12.96 -2.02
C THR A 474 6.96 12.60 -3.43
N ARG A 475 7.53 13.32 -4.40
CA ARG A 475 7.22 13.08 -5.81
C ARG A 475 7.92 11.82 -6.32
N ILE A 476 7.14 10.94 -6.95
CA ILE A 476 7.67 9.80 -7.70
C ILE A 476 8.00 10.28 -9.11
N LYS A 477 9.15 9.85 -9.63
CA LYS A 477 9.58 10.14 -10.99
C LYS A 477 9.85 8.86 -11.77
N PHE A 478 9.23 8.76 -12.94
CA PHE A 478 9.41 7.65 -13.87
C PHE A 478 10.50 7.96 -14.90
N GLU A 479 11.69 8.39 -14.45
CA GLU A 479 12.80 8.88 -15.30
C GLU A 479 13.44 7.79 -16.19
N ASN A 480 13.35 6.51 -15.81
CA ASN A 480 13.91 5.39 -16.59
C ASN A 480 13.08 4.99 -17.82
N ALA A 481 12.02 5.74 -18.10
CA ALA A 481 11.05 5.47 -19.13
C ALA A 481 11.37 6.29 -20.42
N LYS A 482 12.56 6.14 -21.02
CA LYS A 482 12.88 6.81 -22.30
C LYS A 482 12.01 6.24 -23.46
N PRO A 483 11.60 7.03 -24.48
CA PRO A 483 11.88 8.45 -24.72
C PRO A 483 10.69 9.42 -24.48
N VAL A 484 11.03 10.63 -24.03
CA VAL A 484 10.43 11.95 -24.38
C VAL A 484 8.90 12.00 -24.51
N GLY A 485 8.18 11.82 -23.41
CA GLY A 485 6.75 12.11 -23.31
C GLY A 485 6.29 12.19 -21.86
N ASP A 486 5.14 12.82 -21.61
CA ASP A 486 4.47 12.80 -20.30
C ASP A 486 3.84 11.44 -20.06
N ILE A 487 4.68 10.48 -19.67
CA ILE A 487 4.24 9.10 -19.43
C ILE A 487 3.39 9.07 -18.18
N LYS A 488 2.15 8.64 -18.35
CA LYS A 488 1.17 8.52 -17.27
C LYS A 488 1.13 7.11 -16.72
N VAL A 489 0.88 7.00 -15.42
CA VAL A 489 0.52 5.72 -14.81
C VAL A 489 -0.94 5.42 -15.16
N LYS A 490 -1.16 4.30 -15.83
CA LYS A 490 -2.50 3.83 -16.22
C LYS A 490 -3.15 3.01 -15.11
N GLN A 491 -2.39 2.13 -14.47
CA GLN A 491 -2.88 1.23 -13.42
C GLN A 491 -1.80 1.02 -12.35
N TRP A 492 -2.24 1.01 -11.09
CA TRP A 492 -1.42 0.72 -9.93
C TRP A 492 -1.76 -0.68 -9.39
N TYR A 493 -0.72 -1.41 -8.98
CA TYR A 493 -0.84 -2.70 -8.33
C TYR A 493 0.06 -2.68 -7.10
N THR A 494 -0.57 -2.60 -5.93
CA THR A 494 0.11 -2.45 -4.65
C THR A 494 0.11 -3.79 -3.91
N GLY A 495 1.31 -4.31 -3.63
CA GLY A 495 1.51 -5.32 -2.61
C GLY A 495 1.69 -4.67 -1.24
N PRO A 496 1.93 -5.45 -0.17
CA PRO A 496 2.17 -4.91 1.17
C PRO A 496 3.41 -4.02 1.26
N HIS A 497 4.48 -4.35 0.54
CA HIS A 497 5.77 -3.63 0.61
C HIS A 497 6.42 -3.42 -0.76
N HIS A 498 5.67 -3.56 -1.84
CA HIS A 498 6.16 -3.35 -3.19
C HIS A 498 5.03 -2.89 -4.10
N VAL A 499 5.40 -2.23 -5.18
CA VAL A 499 4.45 -1.65 -6.13
C VAL A 499 4.88 -1.99 -7.54
N ILE A 500 3.90 -2.32 -8.36
CA ILE A 500 4.04 -2.47 -9.81
C ILE A 500 3.04 -1.52 -10.46
N CYS A 501 3.49 -0.76 -11.45
CA CYS A 501 2.64 0.14 -12.22
C CYS A 501 2.72 -0.20 -13.70
N LYS A 502 1.56 -0.15 -14.35
CA LYS A 502 1.45 -0.18 -15.81
C LYS A 502 1.37 1.25 -16.32
N LEU A 503 2.32 1.62 -17.17
CA LEU A 503 2.37 2.92 -17.83
C LEU A 503 1.44 2.95 -19.04
N ASP A 504 1.14 4.14 -19.55
CA ASP A 504 0.27 4.38 -20.71
C ASP A 504 0.74 3.69 -22.00
N ASP A 505 2.05 3.63 -22.20
CA ASP A 505 2.72 2.90 -23.28
C ASP A 505 2.78 1.38 -23.09
N GLY A 506 2.18 0.88 -22.00
CA GLY A 506 2.10 -0.53 -21.65
C GLY A 506 3.31 -1.07 -20.89
N ARG A 507 4.38 -0.28 -20.67
CA ARG A 507 5.55 -0.75 -19.91
C ARG A 507 5.18 -1.01 -18.45
N LEU A 508 5.83 -2.01 -17.85
CA LEU A 508 5.77 -2.24 -16.41
C LEU A 508 6.99 -1.67 -15.70
N VAL A 509 6.73 -0.93 -14.64
CA VAL A 509 7.74 -0.48 -13.68
C VAL A 509 7.42 -1.04 -12.30
N ALA A 510 8.43 -1.46 -11.57
CA ALA A 510 8.29 -2.04 -10.24
C ALA A 510 9.34 -1.47 -9.28
N TRP A 511 8.97 -1.34 -8.00
CA TRP A 511 9.87 -0.92 -6.92
C TRP A 511 9.37 -1.39 -5.54
N GLY A 512 10.20 -1.23 -4.52
CA GLY A 512 9.99 -1.68 -3.16
C GLY A 512 10.75 -2.97 -2.82
N ARG A 513 10.17 -3.75 -1.92
CA ARG A 513 10.70 -5.01 -1.39
C ARG A 513 10.86 -6.05 -2.50
N ASN A 514 11.96 -6.81 -2.46
CA ASN A 514 12.27 -7.80 -3.50
C ASN A 514 13.00 -9.05 -2.99
N ASP A 515 12.88 -9.38 -1.71
CA ASP A 515 13.61 -10.50 -1.09
C ASP A 515 13.25 -11.86 -1.73
N SER A 516 12.01 -11.97 -2.20
CA SER A 516 11.48 -13.17 -2.83
C SER A 516 11.58 -13.14 -4.36
N GLY A 517 11.96 -12.02 -4.96
CA GLY A 517 11.92 -11.82 -6.42
C GLY A 517 10.58 -11.29 -6.93
N GLN A 518 9.73 -10.73 -6.05
CA GLN A 518 8.38 -10.25 -6.37
C GLN A 518 8.35 -9.04 -7.31
N LEU A 519 9.48 -8.35 -7.56
CA LEU A 519 9.53 -7.28 -8.56
C LEU A 519 9.73 -7.80 -9.99
N GLY A 520 10.13 -9.07 -10.17
CA GLY A 520 10.34 -9.65 -11.50
C GLY A 520 11.59 -9.16 -12.24
N ILE A 521 12.48 -8.39 -11.60
CA ILE A 521 13.66 -7.76 -12.23
C ILE A 521 14.87 -8.70 -12.45
N GLY A 522 14.72 -10.00 -12.24
CA GLY A 522 15.80 -10.99 -12.34
C GLY A 522 16.76 -11.04 -11.15
N LYS A 523 16.76 -10.01 -10.30
CA LYS A 523 17.55 -9.91 -9.06
C LYS A 523 16.64 -10.00 -7.83
N LYS A 524 17.21 -10.41 -6.69
CA LYS A 524 16.56 -10.35 -5.36
C LYS A 524 17.07 -9.16 -4.54
N ILE A 525 17.00 -7.99 -5.16
CA ILE A 525 17.51 -6.74 -4.58
C ILE A 525 16.37 -5.74 -4.60
N LYS A 526 16.05 -5.20 -3.42
CA LYS A 526 15.01 -4.17 -3.28
C LYS A 526 15.37 -2.91 -4.07
N GLN A 527 14.36 -2.24 -4.61
CA GLN A 527 14.54 -1.05 -5.45
C GLN A 527 13.83 0.14 -4.81
N SER A 528 14.52 1.26 -4.62
CA SER A 528 13.89 2.50 -4.16
C SER A 528 13.42 3.40 -5.30
N LYS A 529 13.66 3.01 -6.56
CA LYS A 529 13.25 3.74 -7.76
C LYS A 529 12.43 2.84 -8.68
N PRO A 530 11.41 3.38 -9.37
CA PRO A 530 10.72 2.68 -10.44
C PRO A 530 11.73 2.10 -11.45
N THR A 531 11.74 0.78 -11.55
CA THR A 531 12.65 0.02 -12.40
C THR A 531 11.85 -0.80 -13.39
N ASN A 532 12.26 -0.83 -14.65
CA ASN A 532 11.55 -1.59 -15.68
C ASN A 532 11.60 -3.09 -15.37
N VAL A 533 10.47 -3.77 -15.57
CA VAL A 533 10.39 -5.22 -15.49
C VAL A 533 10.87 -5.81 -16.83
N PRO A 534 11.77 -6.82 -16.82
CA PRO A 534 12.30 -7.43 -18.03
C PRO A 534 11.26 -8.22 -18.82
N ALA A 535 11.48 -8.32 -20.13
CA ALA A 535 10.62 -9.05 -21.04
C ALA A 535 10.61 -10.56 -20.74
N VAL A 536 9.53 -11.21 -21.17
CA VAL A 536 9.34 -12.65 -21.05
C VAL A 536 10.08 -13.36 -22.18
N LEU A 537 10.74 -14.47 -21.88
CA LEU A 537 11.37 -15.30 -22.90
C LEU A 537 10.35 -16.21 -23.59
N LEU A 538 10.25 -16.10 -24.91
CA LEU A 538 9.44 -16.98 -25.75
C LEU A 538 10.08 -18.37 -25.89
N GLN A 539 9.26 -19.38 -26.11
CA GLN A 539 9.69 -20.77 -26.27
C GLN A 539 10.79 -20.89 -27.33
N GLY A 540 11.91 -21.53 -26.97
CA GLY A 540 13.08 -21.68 -27.83
C GLY A 540 14.08 -20.52 -27.81
N GLN A 541 13.76 -19.39 -27.15
CA GLN A 541 14.76 -18.35 -26.88
C GLN A 541 15.57 -18.69 -25.64
N SER A 542 16.89 -18.57 -25.74
CA SER A 542 17.78 -18.62 -24.58
C SER A 542 18.56 -17.31 -24.47
N LYS A 543 18.53 -16.69 -23.28
CA LYS A 543 19.31 -15.47 -22.98
C LYS A 543 19.97 -15.60 -21.61
N LYS A 544 21.07 -14.88 -21.43
CA LYS A 544 21.65 -14.68 -20.10
C LYS A 544 20.74 -13.75 -19.29
N LEU A 545 20.81 -13.87 -17.97
CA LEU A 545 20.03 -13.03 -17.06
C LEU A 545 20.37 -11.54 -17.19
N SER A 546 21.64 -11.22 -17.44
CA SER A 546 22.14 -9.87 -17.71
C SER A 546 21.46 -9.25 -18.93
N ASP A 547 21.53 -9.92 -20.08
CA ASP A 547 20.91 -9.46 -21.34
C ASP A 547 19.38 -9.32 -21.20
N LEU A 548 18.74 -10.16 -20.39
CA LEU A 548 17.30 -10.09 -20.14
C LEU A 548 16.94 -8.86 -19.31
N SER A 549 17.78 -8.48 -18.34
CA SER A 549 17.53 -7.32 -17.47
C SER A 549 17.53 -5.97 -18.21
N GLU A 550 18.08 -5.93 -19.43
CA GLU A 550 18.06 -4.74 -20.30
C GLU A 550 16.77 -4.64 -21.14
N THR A 551 16.02 -5.73 -21.24
CA THR A 551 14.74 -5.74 -21.97
C THR A 551 13.63 -5.14 -21.13
N ILE A 552 12.52 -4.75 -21.78
CA ILE A 552 11.36 -4.17 -21.11
C ILE A 552 10.13 -4.97 -21.54
N ILE A 553 9.34 -5.41 -20.57
CA ILE A 553 8.02 -5.99 -20.83
C ILE A 553 7.01 -4.89 -21.15
N THR A 554 6.25 -5.10 -22.20
CA THR A 554 5.12 -4.25 -22.58
C THR A 554 3.86 -5.09 -22.52
N LEU A 555 2.92 -4.70 -21.68
CA LEU A 555 1.64 -5.37 -21.51
C LEU A 555 0.62 -4.88 -22.53
N ASN A 556 -0.17 -5.82 -23.05
CA ASN A 556 -1.35 -5.53 -23.83
C ASN A 556 -2.42 -4.82 -22.99
N PRO A 557 -3.39 -4.11 -23.59
CA PRO A 557 -4.45 -3.44 -22.85
C PRO A 557 -5.23 -4.35 -21.90
N ASN A 558 -5.42 -5.62 -22.26
CA ASN A 558 -6.17 -6.62 -21.49
C ASN A 558 -5.33 -7.28 -20.39
N GLU A 559 -4.00 -7.15 -20.42
CA GLU A 559 -3.15 -7.74 -19.39
C GLU A 559 -3.15 -6.88 -18.12
N ARG A 560 -3.32 -7.54 -16.98
CA ARG A 560 -3.32 -6.97 -15.64
C ARG A 560 -2.26 -7.64 -14.78
N VAL A 561 -1.94 -7.00 -13.66
CA VAL A 561 -1.02 -7.54 -12.67
C VAL A 561 -1.77 -7.75 -11.36
N PHE A 562 -1.38 -8.75 -10.59
CA PHE A 562 -1.76 -8.87 -9.19
C PHE A 562 -0.51 -9.09 -8.35
N THR A 563 -0.50 -8.51 -7.16
CA THR A 563 0.65 -8.50 -6.24
C THR A 563 0.19 -9.01 -4.87
N SER A 564 0.80 -10.09 -4.38
CA SER A 564 0.63 -10.58 -3.01
C SER A 564 1.77 -10.08 -2.11
N SER A 565 1.98 -10.71 -0.94
CA SER A 565 3.09 -10.35 -0.04
C SER A 565 4.48 -10.65 -0.61
N SER A 566 4.59 -11.76 -1.35
CA SER A 566 5.87 -12.34 -1.76
C SER A 566 5.90 -12.82 -3.20
N THR A 567 4.76 -12.76 -3.88
CA THR A 567 4.55 -13.22 -5.24
C THR A 567 3.85 -12.13 -6.05
N SER A 568 4.09 -12.09 -7.35
CA SER A 568 3.36 -11.24 -8.27
C SER A 568 3.09 -12.02 -9.54
N CYS A 569 1.96 -11.72 -10.19
CA CYS A 569 1.57 -12.38 -11.42
C CYS A 569 1.00 -11.39 -12.43
N ILE A 570 1.22 -11.69 -13.70
CA ILE A 570 0.58 -11.03 -14.84
C ILE A 570 -0.42 -12.02 -15.40
N TYR A 571 -1.64 -11.57 -15.64
CA TYR A 571 -2.74 -12.37 -16.19
C TYR A 571 -3.53 -11.55 -17.21
N ASN A 572 -4.35 -12.22 -18.02
CA ASN A 572 -5.21 -11.56 -19.00
C ASN A 572 -6.63 -11.44 -18.47
N TYR A 573 -7.18 -10.24 -18.60
CA TYR A 573 -8.54 -9.87 -18.21
C TYR A 573 -9.58 -10.24 -19.25
#